data_AF-A0A9W4K1V6-F1
#
_entry.id   AF-A0A9W4K1V6-F1
#
_cell.length_a   1.000
_cell.length_b   1.000
_cell.length_c   1.000
_cell.angle_alpha   90.00
_cell.angle_beta   90.00
_cell.angle_gamma   90.00
#
_symmetry.space_group_name_H-M   'P 1'
#
loop_
_entity.id
_entity.type
_entity.pdbx_description
1 polymer ?
#
loop_
_entity_poly.entity_id
_entity_poly.type
_entity_poly.pdbx_seq_one_letter_code
_entity_poly.pdbx_strand_id
1 'polypeptide(L)'
;MSDINTTDTSIAQVLFDPISAASINIKPTNQGACFYYNTVTMVMVILPQFLFVMALNGISAETNIFGSLTLKRNIALRFALSVGFTFITSLFWMALWLVMHLYFCIIDSVIAVLPMKFMPFFILTWVIVNVTSTLSPFELSPGFYYIGYAIPAYELYQVLLDIWTHSCNPTLYQSLPILFSWWLVAFVAFVGATRRRTLVMLLQSSMVNLSDSEKV
;
A
#
# COMPACT_ATOMS: atom_id res chain seq x y z
N MET A 1 -13.65 49.20 21.68
CA MET A 1 -12.67 48.37 20.93
C MET A 1 -11.83 47.72 22.01
N SER A 2 -12.01 46.41 22.25
CA SER A 2 -11.27 45.72 23.32
C SER A 2 -9.78 45.70 22.95
N ASP A 3 -8.93 46.26 23.81
CA ASP A 3 -7.49 46.29 23.59
C ASP A 3 -6.97 44.86 23.43
N ILE A 4 -6.56 44.52 22.21
CA ILE A 4 -5.97 43.23 21.88
C ILE A 4 -4.61 43.19 22.58
N ASN A 5 -4.41 42.20 23.44
CA ASN A 5 -3.18 42.05 24.18
C ASN A 5 -2.02 41.63 23.25
N THR A 6 -1.30 42.60 22.70
CA THR A 6 -0.17 42.42 21.77
C THR A 6 1.10 41.88 22.42
N THR A 7 1.10 41.68 23.75
CA THR A 7 2.22 41.04 24.46
C THR A 7 2.20 39.51 24.37
N ASP A 8 1.06 38.92 23.99
CA ASP A 8 0.96 37.49 23.73
C ASP A 8 1.57 37.17 22.36
N THR A 9 2.69 36.44 22.37
CA THR A 9 3.46 36.09 21.18
C THR A 9 2.64 35.32 20.16
N SER A 10 1.59 34.60 20.59
CA SER A 10 0.69 33.87 19.70
C SER A 10 -0.25 34.79 18.92
N ILE A 11 -0.74 35.85 19.55
CA ILE A 11 -1.65 36.84 18.96
C ILE A 11 -0.87 37.79 18.03
N ALA A 12 0.33 38.20 18.45
CA ALA A 12 1.22 39.01 17.62
C ALA A 12 1.60 38.29 16.32
N GLN A 13 1.90 36.99 16.37
CA GLN A 13 2.27 36.21 15.19
C GLN A 13 1.11 36.06 14.19
N VAL A 14 -0.13 35.90 14.66
CA VAL A 14 -1.34 35.85 13.80
C VAL A 14 -1.64 37.20 13.15
N LEU A 15 -1.31 38.31 13.82
CA LEU A 15 -1.52 39.66 13.28
C LEU A 15 -0.52 40.01 12.16
N PHE A 16 0.74 39.55 12.27
CA PHE A 16 1.78 39.87 11.30
C PHE A 16 1.88 38.87 10.14
N ASP A 17 1.46 37.61 10.31
CA ASP A 17 1.35 36.61 9.25
C ASP A 17 -0.03 35.92 9.29
N PRO A 18 -1.09 36.63 8.83
CA PRO A 18 -2.47 36.14 8.91
C PRO A 18 -2.75 34.90 8.04
N ILE A 19 -1.83 34.57 7.12
CA ILE A 19 -1.92 33.41 6.22
C ILE A 19 -0.70 32.50 6.45
N SER A 20 -0.36 32.25 7.71
CA SER A 20 0.63 31.24 8.07
C SER A 20 -0.04 29.86 8.24
N ALA A 21 0.62 28.82 7.74
CA ALA A 21 0.14 27.45 7.90
C ALA A 21 0.28 27.02 9.37
N ALA A 22 -0.80 27.10 10.14
CA ALA A 22 -0.87 26.57 11.49
C ALA A 22 -1.29 25.10 11.45
N SER A 23 -0.49 24.21 12.06
CA SER A 23 -0.89 22.81 12.22
C SER A 23 -1.73 22.64 13.49
N ILE A 24 -3.05 22.70 13.35
CA ILE A 24 -3.96 22.30 14.43
C ILE A 24 -4.06 20.77 14.43
N ASN A 25 -3.37 20.14 15.37
CA ASN A 25 -3.38 18.68 15.53
C ASN A 25 -4.71 18.25 16.17
N ILE A 26 -5.74 18.05 15.34
CA ILE A 26 -7.05 17.53 15.76
C ILE A 26 -6.89 16.12 16.36
N LYS A 27 -5.92 15.34 15.87
CA LYS A 27 -5.48 14.07 16.42
C LYS A 27 -4.01 13.83 16.05
N PRO A 28 -3.10 13.55 17.01
CA PRO A 28 -1.70 13.30 16.67
C PRO A 28 -1.59 12.04 15.80
N THR A 29 -1.15 12.21 14.56
CA THR A 29 -0.82 11.13 13.62
C THR A 29 0.63 11.26 13.17
N ASN A 30 1.24 10.15 12.79
CA ASN A 30 2.62 10.17 12.29
C ASN A 30 2.65 10.84 10.90
N GLN A 31 3.16 12.08 10.82
CA GLN A 31 3.07 12.95 9.64
C GLN A 31 3.64 12.34 8.35
N GLY A 32 4.60 11.41 8.45
CA GLY A 32 5.19 10.72 7.30
C GLY A 32 4.18 9.86 6.51
N ALA A 33 3.17 9.29 7.16
CA ALA A 33 2.18 8.44 6.49
C ALA A 33 1.17 9.27 5.66
N CYS A 34 0.72 10.43 6.16
CA CYS A 34 -0.21 11.29 5.43
C CYS A 34 0.37 11.83 4.12
N PHE A 35 1.66 12.20 4.09
CA PHE A 35 2.32 12.63 2.86
C PHE A 35 2.41 11.50 1.83
N TYR A 36 2.78 10.29 2.27
CA TYR A 36 2.82 9.12 1.39
C TYR A 36 1.44 8.79 0.79
N TYR A 37 0.37 8.82 1.59
CA TYR A 37 -0.99 8.66 1.08
C TYR A 37 -1.37 9.77 0.09
N ASN A 38 -1.11 11.03 0.42
CA ASN A 38 -1.50 12.15 -0.44
C ASN A 38 -0.75 12.19 -1.78
N THR A 39 0.53 11.83 -1.80
CA THR A 39 1.37 11.96 -3.00
C THR A 39 1.45 10.67 -3.80
N VAL A 40 1.63 9.50 -3.17
CA VAL A 40 1.82 8.26 -3.91
C VAL A 40 0.49 7.69 -4.38
N THR A 41 -0.53 7.67 -3.52
CA THR A 41 -1.80 7.01 -3.88
C THR A 41 -2.64 7.83 -4.86
N MET A 42 -2.71 9.17 -4.70
CA MET A 42 -3.45 10.02 -5.64
C MET A 42 -2.81 10.03 -7.03
N VAL A 43 -1.48 10.09 -7.09
CA VAL A 43 -0.74 10.14 -8.37
C VAL A 43 -0.79 8.80 -9.09
N MET A 44 -0.69 7.69 -8.35
CA MET A 44 -0.70 6.34 -8.94
C MET A 44 -2.05 5.99 -9.59
N VAL A 45 -3.16 6.60 -9.16
CA VAL A 45 -4.48 6.41 -9.80
C VAL A 45 -4.66 7.33 -11.02
N ILE A 46 -4.17 8.57 -10.97
CA ILE A 46 -4.40 9.57 -12.01
C ILE A 46 -3.47 9.40 -13.21
N LEU A 47 -2.18 9.07 -12.98
CA LEU A 47 -1.17 9.01 -14.06
C LEU A 47 -1.52 7.98 -15.15
N PRO A 48 -1.91 6.73 -14.83
CA PRO A 48 -2.26 5.75 -15.87
C PRO A 48 -3.48 6.20 -16.69
N GLN A 49 -4.48 6.79 -16.03
CA GLN A 49 -5.69 7.29 -16.70
C GLN A 49 -5.38 8.48 -17.62
N PHE A 50 -4.53 9.40 -17.17
CA PHE A 50 -4.10 10.55 -17.94
C PHE A 50 -3.36 10.14 -19.22
N LEU A 51 -2.38 9.25 -19.10
CA LEU A 51 -1.60 8.76 -20.25
C LEU A 51 -2.49 8.01 -21.25
N PHE A 52 -3.42 7.19 -20.75
CA PHE A 52 -4.37 6.47 -21.61
C PHE A 52 -5.30 7.41 -22.39
N VAL A 53 -5.90 8.40 -21.74
CA VAL A 53 -6.77 9.38 -22.40
C VAL A 53 -6.00 10.24 -23.41
N MET A 54 -4.77 10.62 -23.09
CA MET A 54 -3.89 11.34 -24.02
C MET A 54 -3.60 10.51 -25.27
N ALA A 55 -3.22 9.24 -25.10
CA ALA A 55 -2.96 8.33 -26.23
C ALA A 55 -4.21 8.15 -27.11
N LEU A 56 -5.39 7.94 -26.50
CA LEU A 56 -6.65 7.83 -27.23
C LEU A 56 -6.99 9.08 -28.02
N ASN A 57 -6.73 10.27 -27.46
CA ASN A 57 -6.94 11.54 -28.16
C ASN A 57 -5.99 11.70 -29.34
N GLY A 58 -4.71 11.35 -29.19
CA GLY A 58 -3.72 11.39 -30.27
C GLY A 58 -4.12 10.48 -31.44
N ILE A 59 -4.43 9.21 -31.16
CA ILE A 59 -4.85 8.23 -32.18
C ILE A 59 -6.13 8.68 -32.88
N SER A 60 -7.12 9.19 -32.13
CA SER A 60 -8.39 9.63 -32.70
C SER A 60 -8.24 10.86 -33.61
N ALA A 61 -7.22 11.69 -33.39
CA ALA A 61 -6.89 12.84 -34.23
C ALA A 61 -6.23 12.40 -35.54
N GLU A 62 -5.26 11.49 -35.49
CA GLU A 62 -4.56 10.96 -36.67
C GLU A 62 -5.48 10.14 -37.59
N THR A 63 -6.40 9.38 -37.01
CA THR A 63 -7.33 8.51 -37.75
C THR A 63 -8.63 9.21 -38.17
N ASN A 64 -8.82 10.49 -37.81
CA ASN A 64 -10.06 11.25 -38.02
C ASN A 64 -11.34 10.51 -37.56
N ILE A 65 -11.25 9.72 -36.49
CA ILE A 65 -12.37 8.92 -35.96
C ILE A 65 -13.58 9.80 -35.62
N PHE A 66 -13.34 11.02 -35.14
CA PHE A 66 -14.42 11.96 -34.80
C PHE A 66 -15.20 12.48 -36.01
N GLY A 67 -14.60 12.53 -37.20
CA GLY A 67 -15.29 12.91 -38.44
C GLY A 67 -15.99 11.73 -39.12
N SER A 68 -15.55 10.50 -38.87
CA SER A 68 -16.08 9.29 -39.52
C SER A 68 -17.26 8.64 -38.77
N LEU A 69 -17.35 8.77 -37.44
CA LEU A 69 -18.39 8.13 -36.64
C LEU A 69 -19.46 9.12 -36.14
N THR A 70 -20.72 8.69 -36.10
CA THR A 70 -21.82 9.45 -35.47
C THR A 70 -21.58 9.63 -33.96
N LEU A 71 -22.06 10.74 -33.37
CA LEU A 71 -21.91 11.08 -31.94
C LEU A 71 -22.21 9.92 -30.98
N LYS A 72 -23.33 9.20 -31.18
CA LYS A 72 -23.71 8.04 -30.34
C LYS A 72 -22.66 6.92 -30.38
N ARG A 73 -22.10 6.65 -31.56
CA ARG A 73 -21.08 5.62 -31.77
C ARG A 73 -19.73 6.04 -31.17
N ASN A 74 -19.38 7.33 -31.27
CA ASN A 74 -18.20 7.89 -30.61
C ASN A 74 -18.30 7.79 -29.08
N ILE A 75 -19.43 8.19 -28.49
CA ILE A 75 -19.65 8.09 -27.04
C ILE A 75 -19.59 6.62 -26.59
N ALA A 76 -20.26 5.72 -27.31
CA ALA A 76 -20.24 4.29 -27.00
C ALA A 76 -18.82 3.70 -27.08
N LEU A 77 -18.05 4.04 -28.11
CA LEU A 77 -16.66 3.59 -28.28
C LEU A 77 -15.77 4.08 -27.13
N ARG A 78 -15.86 5.37 -26.76
CA ARG A 78 -15.05 5.91 -25.66
C ARG A 78 -15.46 5.32 -24.31
N PHE A 79 -16.74 5.09 -24.10
CA PHE A 79 -17.24 4.45 -22.88
C PHE A 79 -16.78 2.99 -22.79
N ALA A 80 -16.86 2.22 -23.87
CA ALA A 80 -16.40 0.83 -23.91
C ALA A 80 -14.89 0.73 -23.62
N LEU A 81 -14.07 1.60 -24.23
CA LEU A 81 -12.63 1.66 -23.97
C LEU A 81 -12.32 2.06 -22.52
N SER A 82 -13.09 2.99 -21.95
CA SER A 82 -12.96 3.38 -20.53
C SER A 82 -13.25 2.19 -19.60
N VAL A 83 -14.38 1.51 -19.80
CA VAL A 83 -14.75 0.34 -18.98
C VAL A 83 -13.75 -0.80 -19.13
N GLY A 84 -13.26 -1.04 -20.35
CA GLY A 84 -12.22 -2.06 -20.59
C GLY A 84 -10.93 -1.75 -19.84
N PHE A 85 -10.45 -0.51 -19.92
CA PHE A 85 -9.23 -0.08 -19.24
C PHE A 85 -9.37 -0.10 -17.71
N THR A 86 -10.50 0.36 -17.16
CA THR A 86 -10.74 0.32 -15.71
C THR A 86 -10.86 -1.10 -15.16
N PHE A 87 -11.40 -2.03 -15.94
CA PHE A 87 -11.44 -3.44 -15.55
C PHE A 87 -10.05 -4.08 -15.48
N ILE A 88 -9.18 -3.80 -16.46
CA ILE A 88 -7.78 -4.30 -16.47
C ILE A 88 -7.00 -3.73 -15.28
N THR A 89 -7.15 -2.43 -15.02
CA THR A 89 -6.48 -1.80 -13.87
C THR A 89 -7.03 -2.28 -12.53
N SER A 90 -8.30 -2.69 -12.44
CA SER A 90 -8.85 -3.33 -11.24
C SER A 90 -8.09 -4.62 -10.88
N LEU A 91 -7.76 -5.46 -11.87
CA LEU A 91 -6.98 -6.69 -11.64
C LEU A 91 -5.60 -6.38 -11.05
N PHE A 92 -4.93 -5.35 -11.56
CA PHE A 92 -3.66 -4.85 -11.02
C PHE A 92 -3.79 -4.44 -9.55
N TRP A 93 -4.84 -3.68 -9.21
CA TRP A 93 -5.10 -3.27 -7.83
C TRP A 93 -5.44 -4.44 -6.91
N MET A 94 -6.12 -5.47 -7.40
CA MET A 94 -6.39 -6.68 -6.63
C MET A 94 -5.11 -7.44 -6.26
N ALA A 95 -4.14 -7.52 -7.18
CA ALA A 95 -2.83 -8.12 -6.89
C ALA A 95 -2.05 -7.32 -5.84
N LEU A 96 -2.04 -5.98 -5.96
CA LEU A 96 -1.43 -5.11 -4.95
C LEU A 96 -2.11 -5.22 -3.59
N TRP A 97 -3.45 -5.28 -3.56
CA TRP A 97 -4.22 -5.43 -2.33
C TRP A 97 -3.82 -6.71 -1.57
N LEU A 98 -3.70 -7.84 -2.27
CA LEU A 98 -3.31 -9.11 -1.67
C LEU A 98 -1.96 -8.99 -0.94
N VAL A 99 -0.98 -8.36 -1.58
CA VAL A 99 0.37 -8.17 -1.01
C VAL A 99 0.36 -7.18 0.14
N MET A 100 -0.38 -6.08 0.03
CA MET A 100 -0.54 -5.12 1.13
C MET A 100 -1.15 -5.80 2.36
N HIS A 101 -2.16 -6.65 2.15
CA HIS A 101 -2.80 -7.37 3.23
C HIS A 101 -1.87 -8.43 3.85
N LEU A 102 -1.11 -9.17 3.03
CA LEU A 102 -0.05 -10.06 3.46
C LEU A 102 0.97 -9.33 4.35
N TYR A 103 1.49 -8.18 3.91
CA TYR A 103 2.47 -7.42 4.69
C TYR A 103 1.89 -6.89 6.00
N PHE A 104 0.64 -6.44 6.01
CA PHE A 104 -0.05 -6.08 7.25
C PHE A 104 -0.06 -7.25 8.25
N CYS A 105 -0.47 -8.44 7.81
CA CYS A 105 -0.52 -9.62 8.67
C CYS A 105 0.87 -10.04 9.19
N ILE A 106 1.90 -10.03 8.33
CA ILE A 106 3.28 -10.34 8.73
C ILE A 106 3.75 -9.34 9.79
N ILE A 107 3.65 -8.04 9.51
CA ILE A 107 4.14 -7.00 10.41
C ILE A 107 3.44 -7.11 11.76
N ASP A 108 2.11 -7.17 11.80
CA ASP A 108 1.36 -7.26 13.05
C ASP A 108 1.73 -8.52 13.86
N SER A 109 1.89 -9.67 13.18
CA SER A 109 2.31 -10.91 13.85
C SER A 109 3.71 -10.79 14.47
N VAL A 110 4.63 -10.11 13.78
CA VAL A 110 6.01 -9.92 14.25
C VAL A 110 6.07 -8.91 15.40
N ILE A 111 5.29 -7.82 15.36
CA ILE A 111 5.17 -6.86 16.47
C ILE A 111 4.71 -7.58 17.74
N ALA A 112 3.96 -8.69 17.63
CA ALA A 112 3.46 -9.42 18.80
C ALA A 112 4.54 -10.21 19.52
N VAL A 113 5.64 -10.49 18.84
CA VAL A 113 6.73 -11.33 19.35
C VAL A 113 7.98 -10.49 19.61
N LEU A 114 8.30 -9.54 18.74
CA LEU A 114 9.49 -8.70 18.83
C LEU A 114 9.20 -7.39 19.60
N PRO A 115 10.08 -7.00 20.54
CA PRO A 115 10.02 -5.67 21.16
C PRO A 115 10.15 -4.56 20.12
N MET A 116 9.44 -3.43 20.31
CA MET A 116 9.41 -2.32 19.35
C MET A 116 10.79 -1.78 18.96
N LYS A 117 11.79 -1.88 19.85
CA LYS A 117 13.17 -1.45 19.59
C LYS A 117 13.84 -2.21 18.44
N PHE A 118 13.44 -3.47 18.20
CA PHE A 118 14.02 -4.31 17.14
C PHE A 118 13.22 -4.27 15.83
N MET A 119 12.06 -3.62 15.81
CA MET A 119 11.20 -3.51 14.63
C MET A 119 11.91 -2.94 13.40
N PRO A 120 12.70 -1.84 13.49
CA PRO A 120 13.34 -1.26 12.32
C PRO A 120 14.33 -2.21 11.63
N PHE A 121 15.04 -3.05 12.39
CA PHE A 121 15.97 -4.04 11.82
C PHE A 121 15.22 -5.11 11.03
N PHE A 122 14.12 -5.63 11.59
CA PHE A 122 13.28 -6.61 10.90
C PHE A 122 12.70 -6.03 9.60
N ILE A 123 12.09 -4.84 9.67
CA ILE A 123 11.49 -4.19 8.49
C ILE A 123 12.54 -3.91 7.42
N LEU A 124 13.70 -3.38 7.81
CA LEU A 124 14.79 -3.10 6.87
C LEU A 124 15.25 -4.38 6.17
N THR A 125 15.52 -5.45 6.92
CA THR A 125 15.90 -6.74 6.33
C THR A 125 14.82 -7.28 5.41
N TRP A 126 13.55 -7.22 5.82
CA TRP A 126 12.44 -7.69 5.00
C TRP A 126 12.29 -6.90 3.70
N VAL A 127 12.43 -5.57 3.75
CA VAL A 127 12.40 -4.71 2.56
C VAL A 127 13.57 -5.02 1.63
N ILE A 128 14.79 -5.16 2.16
CA ILE A 128 15.98 -5.48 1.35
C ILE A 128 15.77 -6.82 0.64
N VAL A 129 15.29 -7.86 1.33
CA VAL A 129 15.02 -9.17 0.72
C VAL A 129 13.97 -9.07 -0.40
N ASN A 130 12.90 -8.31 -0.19
CA ASN A 130 11.84 -8.13 -1.20
C ASN A 130 12.26 -7.27 -2.40
N VAL A 131 13.10 -6.25 -2.19
CA VAL A 131 13.61 -5.44 -3.31
C VAL A 131 14.67 -6.21 -4.09
N THR A 132 15.61 -6.86 -3.38
CA THR A 132 16.65 -7.68 -4.03
C THR A 132 16.08 -8.85 -4.79
N SER A 133 14.94 -9.41 -4.35
CA SER A 133 14.23 -10.44 -5.11
C SER A 133 13.69 -9.93 -6.45
N THR A 134 13.73 -8.64 -6.77
CA THR A 134 13.28 -8.10 -8.07
C THR A 134 14.42 -7.62 -8.98
N LEU A 135 15.67 -7.69 -8.51
CA LEU A 135 16.83 -7.16 -9.22
C LEU A 135 17.50 -8.25 -10.07
N SER A 136 17.45 -8.10 -11.40
CA SER A 136 18.17 -8.89 -12.42
C SER A 136 17.79 -10.37 -12.53
N PRO A 137 18.02 -11.05 -13.68
CA PRO A 137 17.57 -12.43 -13.84
C PRO A 137 18.34 -13.37 -12.92
N PHE A 138 17.62 -14.02 -12.01
CA PHE A 138 18.20 -14.97 -11.05
C PHE A 138 18.97 -16.10 -11.71
N GLU A 139 18.63 -16.48 -12.94
CA GLU A 139 19.32 -17.53 -13.71
C GLU A 139 20.82 -17.28 -13.90
N LEU A 140 21.26 -16.02 -13.83
CA LEU A 140 22.67 -15.63 -13.91
C LEU A 140 23.37 -15.58 -12.55
N SER A 141 22.61 -15.73 -11.47
CA SER A 141 23.10 -15.69 -10.09
C SER A 141 23.38 -17.10 -9.54
N PRO A 142 24.29 -17.24 -8.56
CA PRO A 142 24.51 -18.52 -7.89
C PRO A 142 23.23 -19.11 -7.32
N GLY A 143 23.11 -20.45 -7.31
CA GLY A 143 21.87 -21.14 -6.95
C GLY A 143 21.33 -20.86 -5.53
N PHE A 144 22.15 -20.31 -4.63
CA PHE A 144 21.68 -19.82 -3.32
C PHE A 144 20.63 -18.70 -3.44
N TYR A 145 20.74 -17.83 -4.47
CA TYR A 145 19.81 -16.73 -4.68
C TYR A 145 18.44 -17.16 -5.22
N TYR A 146 18.28 -18.44 -5.60
CA TYR A 146 17.00 -19.00 -6.03
C TYR A 146 15.94 -19.05 -4.91
N ILE A 147 16.32 -18.83 -3.65
CA ILE A 147 15.35 -18.59 -2.58
C ILE A 147 14.48 -17.35 -2.90
N GLY A 148 15.01 -16.39 -3.68
CA GLY A 148 14.31 -15.21 -4.15
C GLY A 148 13.01 -15.50 -4.91
N TYR A 149 12.92 -16.65 -5.59
CA TYR A 149 11.70 -17.05 -6.32
C TYR A 149 10.49 -17.16 -5.38
N ALA A 150 10.68 -17.59 -4.13
CA ALA A 150 9.58 -17.75 -3.19
C ALA A 150 9.18 -16.43 -2.48
N ILE A 151 9.86 -15.31 -2.74
CA ILE A 151 9.64 -14.04 -2.01
C ILE A 151 8.40 -13.31 -2.57
N PRO A 152 7.50 -12.78 -1.72
CA PRO A 152 6.24 -12.16 -2.18
C PRO A 152 6.41 -11.05 -3.23
N ALA A 153 7.45 -10.23 -3.13
CA ALA A 153 7.70 -9.17 -4.09
C ALA A 153 8.11 -9.69 -5.48
N TYR A 154 8.85 -10.81 -5.55
CA TYR A 154 9.17 -11.44 -6.84
C TYR A 154 7.93 -11.96 -7.54
N GLU A 155 7.07 -12.67 -6.79
CA GLU A 155 5.84 -13.24 -7.35
C GLU A 155 4.84 -12.15 -7.73
N LEU A 156 4.75 -11.07 -6.95
CA LEU A 156 4.00 -9.88 -7.34
C LEU A 156 4.55 -9.30 -8.66
N TYR A 157 5.86 -9.12 -8.76
CA TYR A 157 6.50 -8.59 -9.96
C TYR A 157 6.18 -9.43 -11.21
N GLN A 158 6.23 -10.77 -11.11
CA GLN A 158 5.84 -11.66 -12.21
C GLN A 158 4.36 -11.51 -12.60
N VAL A 159 3.45 -11.48 -11.62
CA VAL A 159 2.01 -11.26 -11.87
C VAL A 159 1.78 -9.91 -12.57
N LEU A 160 2.48 -8.86 -12.13
CA LEU A 160 2.36 -7.52 -12.72
C LEU A 160 2.90 -7.48 -14.15
N LEU A 161 4.05 -8.12 -14.40
CA LEU A 161 4.60 -8.25 -15.75
C LEU A 161 3.64 -8.98 -16.68
N ASP A 162 3.12 -10.14 -16.25
CA ASP A 162 2.18 -10.94 -17.04
C ASP A 162 0.92 -10.13 -17.42
N ILE A 163 0.40 -9.33 -16.48
CA ILE A 163 -0.74 -8.44 -16.72
C ILE A 163 -0.40 -7.34 -17.73
N TRP A 164 0.79 -6.73 -17.64
CA TRP A 164 1.15 -5.57 -18.46
C TRP A 164 1.58 -5.92 -19.88
N THR A 165 2.38 -6.96 -20.04
CA THR A 165 3.04 -7.25 -21.33
C THR A 165 2.43 -8.43 -22.04
N HIS A 166 1.50 -9.15 -21.41
CA HIS A 166 0.99 -10.42 -21.92
C HIS A 166 2.14 -11.35 -22.29
N SER A 167 2.93 -11.71 -21.28
CA SER A 167 4.17 -12.48 -21.41
C SER A 167 3.99 -13.72 -22.29
N CYS A 168 4.94 -13.98 -23.18
CA CYS A 168 4.94 -15.18 -24.02
C CYS A 168 5.13 -16.47 -23.20
N ASN A 169 5.61 -16.37 -21.95
CA ASN A 169 5.72 -17.47 -21.00
C ASN A 169 5.07 -17.06 -19.67
N PRO A 170 3.73 -17.18 -19.53
CA PRO A 170 3.03 -16.73 -18.35
C PRO A 170 3.33 -17.65 -17.16
N THR A 171 3.87 -17.08 -16.09
CA THR A 171 4.15 -17.80 -14.83
C THR A 171 3.07 -17.59 -13.79
N LEU A 172 1.99 -16.88 -14.13
CA LEU A 172 0.83 -16.61 -13.28
C LEU A 172 0.29 -17.84 -12.51
N TYR A 173 0.26 -19.02 -13.14
CA TYR A 173 -0.19 -20.26 -12.49
C TYR A 173 0.70 -20.68 -11.32
N GLN A 174 1.98 -20.35 -11.36
CA GLN A 174 2.92 -20.61 -10.27
C GLN A 174 2.88 -19.46 -9.24
N SER A 175 2.92 -18.21 -9.70
CA SER A 175 3.07 -17.05 -8.83
C SER A 175 1.88 -16.80 -7.92
N LEU A 176 0.66 -16.92 -8.46
CA LEU A 176 -0.56 -16.58 -7.71
C LEU A 176 -0.81 -17.53 -6.53
N PRO A 177 -0.69 -18.87 -6.67
CA PRO A 177 -0.78 -19.79 -5.53
C PRO A 177 0.32 -19.57 -4.48
N ILE A 178 1.55 -19.23 -4.87
CA ILE A 178 2.63 -18.95 -3.92
C ILE A 178 2.29 -17.72 -3.08
N LEU A 179 1.81 -16.65 -3.72
CA LEU A 179 1.40 -15.44 -3.04
C LEU A 179 0.21 -15.68 -2.10
N PHE A 180 -0.77 -16.48 -2.54
CA PHE A 180 -1.90 -16.89 -1.73
C PHE A 180 -1.48 -17.78 -0.54
N SER A 181 -0.49 -18.63 -0.73
CA SER A 181 0.08 -19.47 0.33
C SER A 181 0.73 -18.62 1.41
N TRP A 182 1.53 -17.62 1.04
CA TRP A 182 2.08 -16.66 1.98
C TRP A 182 1.01 -15.88 2.73
N TRP A 183 -0.04 -15.44 2.03
CA TRP A 183 -1.18 -14.76 2.65
C TRP A 183 -1.84 -15.66 3.71
N LEU A 184 -2.07 -16.93 3.40
CA LEU A 184 -2.69 -17.88 4.33
C LEU A 184 -1.81 -18.12 5.57
N VAL A 185 -0.50 -18.31 5.38
CA VAL A 185 0.46 -18.47 6.48
C VAL A 185 0.50 -17.21 7.36
N ALA A 186 0.56 -16.03 6.74
CA ALA A 186 0.56 -14.75 7.46
C ALA A 186 -0.76 -14.52 8.21
N PHE A 187 -1.89 -14.93 7.65
CA PHE A 187 -3.20 -14.82 8.28
C PHE A 187 -3.30 -15.71 9.53
N VAL A 188 -2.82 -16.95 9.46
CA VAL A 188 -2.77 -17.85 10.62
C VAL A 188 -1.85 -17.27 11.70
N ALA A 189 -0.68 -16.75 11.32
CA ALA A 189 0.25 -16.10 12.24
C ALA A 189 -0.38 -14.88 12.92
N PHE A 190 -1.11 -14.05 12.17
CA PHE A 190 -1.85 -12.89 12.68
C PHE A 190 -2.91 -13.28 13.72
N VAL A 191 -3.73 -14.30 13.44
CA VAL A 191 -4.75 -14.78 14.39
C VAL A 191 -4.09 -15.34 15.65
N GLY A 192 -3.02 -16.13 15.51
CA GLY A 192 -2.26 -16.68 16.63
C GLY A 192 -1.61 -15.59 17.49
N ALA A 193 -0.99 -14.60 16.86
CA ALA A 193 -0.38 -13.45 17.51
C ALA A 193 -1.41 -12.61 18.29
N THR A 194 -2.56 -12.33 17.67
CA THR A 194 -3.66 -11.59 18.30
C THR A 194 -4.21 -12.34 19.51
N ARG A 195 -4.46 -13.65 19.38
CA ARG A 195 -4.88 -14.49 20.51
C ARG A 195 -3.87 -14.45 21.66
N ARG A 196 -2.57 -14.58 21.36
CA ARG A 196 -1.51 -14.53 22.37
C ARG A 196 -1.52 -13.21 23.13
N ARG A 197 -1.62 -12.08 22.44
CA ARG A 197 -1.66 -10.74 23.08
C ARG A 197 -2.86 -10.62 24.04
N THR A 198 -4.05 -11.03 23.61
CA THR A 198 -5.26 -10.96 24.44
C THR A 198 -5.14 -11.82 25.69
N LEU A 199 -4.61 -13.05 25.56
CA LEU A 199 -4.43 -13.95 26.70
C LEU A 199 -3.42 -13.39 27.72
N VAL A 200 -2.31 -12.82 27.26
CA VAL A 200 -1.31 -12.20 28.15
C VAL A 200 -1.92 -11.04 28.94
N MET A 201 -2.73 -10.19 28.30
CA MET A 201 -3.40 -9.07 28.99
C MET A 201 -4.43 -9.54 30.01
N LEU A 202 -5.21 -10.58 29.70
CA LEU A 202 -6.20 -11.15 30.64
C LEU A 202 -5.54 -11.83 31.85
N LEU A 203 -4.40 -12.49 31.63
CA LEU A 203 -3.63 -13.07 32.74
C LEU A 203 -3.09 -11.97 33.66
N GLN A 204 -2.56 -10.89 33.08
CA GLN A 204 -2.07 -9.75 33.84
C GLN A 204 -3.17 -9.10 34.69
N SER A 205 -4.36 -8.88 34.13
CA SER A 205 -5.49 -8.29 34.87
C SER A 205 -5.99 -9.21 35.98
N SER A 206 -6.01 -10.52 35.75
CA SER A 206 -6.41 -11.51 36.77
C SER A 206 -5.44 -11.55 37.95
N MET A 207 -4.13 -11.45 37.70
CA MET A 207 -3.10 -11.39 38.75
C MET A 207 -3.22 -10.13 39.61
N VAL A 208 -3.51 -8.98 38.99
CA VAL A 208 -3.74 -7.71 39.72
C VAL A 208 -4.95 -7.83 40.65
N ASN A 209 -6.09 -8.35 40.15
CA ASN A 209 -7.31 -8.51 40.96
C ASN A 209 -7.12 -9.45 42.16
N LEU A 210 -6.34 -10.53 42.00
CA LEU A 210 -6.03 -11.46 43.11
C LEU A 210 -5.17 -10.78 44.19
N SER A 211 -4.17 -9.99 43.77
CA SER A 211 -3.35 -9.17 44.68
C SER A 211 -4.20 -8.23 45.53
N ASP A 212 -5.23 -7.63 44.94
CA ASP A 212 -6.09 -6.67 45.62
C ASP A 212 -7.07 -7.38 46.58
N SER A 213 -7.52 -8.59 46.25
CA SER A 213 -8.35 -9.41 47.13
C SER A 213 -7.62 -9.93 48.36
N GLU A 214 -6.29 -10.10 48.31
CA GLU A 214 -5.49 -10.60 49.45
C GLU A 214 -5.17 -9.48 50.48
N LYS A 215 -5.35 -8.21 50.09
CA LYS A 215 -5.07 -7.04 50.94
C LYS A 215 -6.28 -6.54 51.75
N VAL A 216 -7.46 -7.16 51.58
CA VAL A 216 -8.71 -6.85 52.31
C VAL A 216 -8.96 -7.91 53.37
#